data_AF-A0A1M6I2P2-F1
#
_entry.id   AF-A0A1M6I2P2-F1
#
_cell.length_a   1.000
_cell.length_b   1.000
_cell.length_c   1.000
_cell.angle_alpha   90.00
_cell.angle_beta   90.00
_cell.angle_gamma   90.00
#
_symmetry.space_group_name_H-M   'P 1'
#
loop_
_entity.id
_entity.type
_entity.pdbx_description
1 polymer ?
#
loop_
_entity_poly.entity_id
_entity_poly.type
_entity_poly.pdbx_seq_one_letter_code
_entity_poly.pdbx_strand_id
1 'polypeptide(L)'
;MKLPFRSFLLAGFSAATLLALPACETTKPKRGGFPEVSGPTSDPDETKRRQLEATSKQVARIAEGKVEYLIPRAQLASAFIREFKDGTVVDKTMIRKVQESPKDKAIYYLVGMGLRNGMFRSMAIPLETSTDKSLYLNSNAERYIITSVGCNFCYFSFEKNRIVGTTCEDNSGGSRCDLVVENTNGIFRR
;
A
#
# COMPACT_ATOMS: atom_id res chain seq x y z
N MET A 1 40.07 48.31 -11.26
CA MET A 1 41.22 47.46 -10.85
C MET A 1 41.99 47.02 -12.09
N LYS A 2 43.25 46.59 -11.98
CA LYS A 2 44.12 46.25 -13.13
C LYS A 2 44.18 44.74 -13.40
N LEU A 3 44.75 44.39 -14.55
CA LEU A 3 44.74 43.11 -15.27
C LEU A 3 45.31 41.89 -14.52
N PRO A 4 44.96 40.64 -14.94
CA PRO A 4 45.42 39.39 -14.33
C PRO A 4 46.80 38.93 -14.83
N PHE A 5 47.44 38.03 -14.07
CA PHE A 5 48.70 37.39 -14.45
C PHE A 5 48.49 36.05 -15.19
N ARG A 6 49.36 35.78 -16.16
CA ARG A 6 49.55 34.50 -16.90
C ARG A 6 51.06 34.28 -17.09
N SER A 7 51.46 33.10 -17.61
CA SER A 7 52.86 32.61 -17.80
C SER A 7 53.45 31.90 -16.57
N PHE A 8 54.40 30.94 -16.62
CA PHE A 8 54.99 30.02 -17.65
C PHE A 8 56.00 29.06 -16.92
N LEU A 9 56.64 28.00 -17.44
CA LEU A 9 56.71 27.23 -18.73
C LEU A 9 57.35 25.84 -18.42
N LEU A 10 56.98 24.76 -19.15
CA LEU A 10 57.80 23.53 -19.39
C LEU A 10 58.18 22.65 -18.15
N ALA A 11 58.82 21.46 -18.26
CA ALA A 11 58.66 20.29 -19.14
C ALA A 11 59.48 19.08 -18.60
N GLY A 12 59.17 17.85 -19.02
CA GLY A 12 60.02 16.65 -18.80
C GLY A 12 59.21 15.33 -18.89
N PHE A 13 59.26 14.55 -19.97
CA PHE A 13 60.26 13.53 -20.38
C PHE A 13 60.13 12.14 -19.73
N SER A 14 59.45 11.25 -20.47
CA SER A 14 59.81 9.85 -20.77
C SER A 14 60.35 8.89 -19.69
N ALA A 15 59.59 7.83 -19.43
CA ALA A 15 60.08 6.43 -19.47
C ALA A 15 58.90 5.47 -19.68
N ALA A 16 59.14 4.29 -20.26
CA ALA A 16 58.14 3.24 -20.43
C ALA A 16 58.58 1.95 -19.73
N THR A 17 57.63 1.23 -19.11
CA THR A 17 57.83 -0.13 -18.61
C THR A 17 56.65 -1.00 -19.02
N LEU A 18 56.96 -2.08 -19.75
CA LEU A 18 56.01 -3.12 -20.12
C LEU A 18 55.85 -4.11 -18.96
N LEU A 19 54.61 -4.44 -18.60
CA LEU A 19 54.24 -5.72 -18.02
C LEU A 19 52.97 -6.22 -18.71
N ALA A 20 52.84 -7.54 -18.84
CA ALA A 20 51.97 -8.14 -19.85
C ALA A 20 51.21 -9.37 -19.34
N LEU A 21 49.98 -9.51 -19.85
CA LEU A 21 49.15 -10.74 -19.85
C LEU A 21 48.63 -11.20 -18.45
N PRO A 22 47.61 -12.08 -18.38
CA PRO A 22 46.94 -12.80 -19.48
C PRO A 22 45.39 -12.68 -19.56
N ALA A 23 44.87 -13.15 -20.70
CA ALA A 23 43.59 -13.84 -20.93
C ALA A 23 42.24 -13.20 -20.52
N CYS A 24 41.35 -13.06 -21.51
CA CYS A 24 39.91 -12.95 -21.28
C CYS A 24 39.31 -14.32 -20.92
N GLU A 25 38.96 -14.56 -19.66
CA GLU A 25 38.24 -15.78 -19.28
C GLU A 25 36.73 -15.65 -19.56
N THR A 26 36.32 -16.12 -20.74
CA THR A 26 34.93 -16.04 -21.22
C THR A 26 34.06 -17.15 -20.60
N THR A 27 33.69 -16.96 -19.33
CA THR A 27 32.78 -17.86 -18.60
C THR A 27 31.38 -17.86 -19.21
N LYS A 28 31.14 -18.84 -20.09
CA LYS A 28 29.85 -19.09 -20.75
C LYS A 28 28.73 -19.23 -19.69
N PRO A 29 27.67 -18.41 -19.71
CA PRO A 29 26.47 -18.73 -18.95
C PRO A 29 25.90 -20.06 -19.45
N LYS A 30 25.89 -21.05 -18.57
CA LYS A 30 25.53 -22.44 -18.88
C LYS A 30 24.08 -22.52 -19.35
N ARG A 31 23.86 -22.91 -20.62
CA ARG A 31 22.52 -23.29 -21.12
C ARG A 31 21.90 -24.35 -20.21
N GLY A 32 20.58 -24.31 -20.05
CA GLY A 32 19.83 -25.43 -19.48
C GLY A 32 19.51 -25.35 -17.98
N GLY A 33 19.61 -24.17 -17.37
CA GLY A 33 18.70 -23.84 -16.27
C GLY A 33 17.33 -23.52 -16.87
N PHE A 34 16.43 -24.50 -16.94
CA PHE A 34 15.00 -24.19 -17.01
C PHE A 34 14.65 -23.38 -15.75
N PRO A 35 13.71 -22.43 -15.79
CA PRO A 35 13.00 -22.06 -14.58
C PRO A 35 12.38 -23.34 -14.04
N GLU A 36 12.68 -23.71 -12.79
CA GLU A 36 11.88 -24.69 -12.08
C GLU A 36 10.51 -24.04 -11.83
N VAL A 37 9.64 -24.12 -12.84
CA VAL A 37 8.21 -23.94 -12.72
C VAL A 37 7.78 -25.03 -11.77
N SER A 38 7.76 -24.70 -10.48
CA SER A 38 7.49 -25.63 -9.39
C SER A 38 6.18 -26.33 -9.72
N GLY A 39 6.24 -27.66 -9.92
CA GLY A 39 5.14 -28.44 -10.46
C GLY A 39 3.84 -28.13 -9.72
N PRO A 40 2.68 -28.12 -10.42
CA PRO A 40 1.44 -27.55 -9.90
C PRO A 40 1.12 -28.11 -8.51
N THR A 41 1.34 -27.27 -7.51
CA THR A 41 1.16 -27.64 -6.11
C THR A 41 -0.32 -27.92 -5.89
N SER A 42 -0.66 -29.18 -5.67
CA SER A 42 -2.05 -29.64 -5.44
C SER A 42 -2.64 -29.16 -4.11
N ASP A 43 -1.97 -28.24 -3.44
CA ASP A 43 -2.45 -27.48 -2.29
C ASP A 43 -3.31 -26.30 -2.80
N PRO A 44 -4.62 -26.28 -2.47
CA PRO A 44 -5.51 -25.21 -2.90
C PRO A 44 -5.23 -23.87 -2.22
N ASP A 45 -4.62 -23.85 -1.03
CA ASP A 45 -4.31 -22.62 -0.31
C ASP A 45 -3.04 -21.95 -0.87
N GLU A 46 -2.00 -22.71 -1.24
CA GLU A 46 -0.87 -22.22 -2.04
C GLU A 46 -1.36 -21.58 -3.35
N THR A 47 -2.24 -22.28 -4.07
CA THR A 47 -2.81 -21.82 -5.35
C THR A 47 -3.59 -20.52 -5.15
N LYS A 48 -4.42 -20.44 -4.10
CA LYS A 48 -5.22 -19.26 -3.76
C LYS A 48 -4.35 -18.08 -3.32
N ARG A 49 -3.29 -18.30 -2.54
CA ARG A 49 -2.36 -17.24 -2.14
C ARG A 49 -1.67 -16.61 -3.35
N ARG A 50 -1.19 -17.44 -4.29
CA ARG A 50 -0.59 -16.98 -5.56
C ARG A 50 -1.58 -16.17 -6.42
N GLN A 51 -2.87 -16.55 -6.42
CA GLN A 51 -3.93 -15.78 -7.10
C GLN A 51 -4.17 -14.41 -6.45
N LEU A 52 -4.18 -14.32 -5.12
CA LEU A 52 -4.29 -13.05 -4.41
C LEU A 52 -3.09 -12.15 -4.72
N GLU A 53 -1.87 -12.67 -4.64
CA GLU A 53 -0.62 -11.93 -4.85
C GLU A 53 -0.46 -11.35 -6.27
N ALA A 54 -1.18 -11.88 -7.26
CA ALA A 54 -1.17 -11.38 -8.63
C ALA A 54 -1.86 -10.01 -8.81
N THR A 55 -2.85 -9.68 -7.96
CA THR A 55 -3.66 -8.44 -8.04
C THR A 55 -3.71 -7.66 -6.73
N SER A 56 -3.24 -8.25 -5.64
CA SER A 56 -3.41 -7.77 -4.28
C SER A 56 -2.08 -7.70 -3.53
N LYS A 57 -1.91 -6.69 -2.68
CA LYS A 57 -0.72 -6.54 -1.84
C LYS A 57 -1.02 -6.96 -0.41
N GLN A 58 -0.19 -7.83 0.17
CA GLN A 58 -0.26 -8.12 1.60
C GLN A 58 0.06 -6.83 2.40
N VAL A 59 -0.84 -6.43 3.30
CA VAL A 59 -0.68 -5.20 4.11
C VAL A 59 -0.36 -5.50 5.57
N ALA A 60 -0.80 -6.66 6.05
CA ALA A 60 -0.74 -7.08 7.43
C ALA A 60 -0.93 -8.61 7.57
N ARG A 61 -0.71 -9.13 8.77
CA ARG A 61 -1.10 -10.48 9.20
C ARG A 61 -1.69 -10.45 10.60
N ILE A 62 -2.44 -11.49 10.98
CA ILE A 62 -3.03 -11.60 12.33
C ILE A 62 -2.18 -12.56 13.18
N ALA A 63 -1.22 -12.01 13.91
CA ALA A 63 -0.40 -12.73 14.88
C ALA A 63 -1.01 -12.60 16.29
N GLU A 64 -1.17 -13.72 17.03
CA GLU A 64 -1.71 -13.73 18.40
C GLU A 64 -3.05 -12.99 18.59
N GLY A 65 -3.89 -12.94 17.55
CA GLY A 65 -5.16 -12.19 17.54
C GLY A 65 -5.01 -10.66 17.39
N LYS A 66 -3.78 -10.14 17.30
CA LYS A 66 -3.45 -8.74 17.03
C LYS A 66 -3.14 -8.55 15.54
N VAL A 67 -3.32 -7.34 15.02
CA VAL A 67 -2.97 -7.01 13.64
C VAL A 67 -1.54 -6.47 13.58
N GLU A 68 -0.65 -7.22 12.94
CA GLU A 68 0.73 -6.85 12.68
C GLU A 68 0.84 -6.24 11.27
N TYR A 69 1.39 -5.03 11.18
CA TYR A 69 1.40 -4.24 9.94
C TYR A 69 2.71 -4.50 9.19
N LEU A 70 2.61 -5.04 7.97
CA LEU A 70 3.77 -5.29 7.09
C LEU A 70 4.16 -4.03 6.29
N ILE A 71 3.24 -3.05 6.20
CA ILE A 71 3.47 -1.74 5.59
C ILE A 71 3.36 -0.66 6.68
N PRO A 72 4.36 0.23 6.85
CA PRO A 72 4.32 1.30 7.85
C PRO A 72 3.07 2.19 7.70
N ARG A 73 2.42 2.54 8.83
CA ARG A 73 1.20 3.36 8.85
C ARG A 73 1.38 4.74 8.18
N ALA A 74 2.58 5.32 8.23
CA ALA A 74 2.91 6.53 7.51
C ALA A 74 2.85 6.34 5.98
N GLN A 75 3.36 5.23 5.43
CA GLN A 75 3.27 4.92 4.01
C GLN A 75 1.82 4.65 3.58
N LEU A 76 1.03 4.00 4.45
CA LEU A 76 -0.42 3.83 4.25
C LEU A 76 -1.14 5.18 4.22
N ALA A 77 -0.81 6.11 5.13
CA ALA A 77 -1.40 7.44 5.17
C ALA A 77 -1.08 8.24 3.88
N SER A 78 0.19 8.26 3.46
CA SER A 78 0.59 8.85 2.18
C SER A 78 -0.10 8.20 0.97
N ALA A 79 -0.42 6.91 1.04
CA ALA A 79 -1.16 6.22 -0.02
C ALA A 79 -2.63 6.64 -0.06
N PHE A 80 -3.32 6.75 1.09
CA PHE A 80 -4.67 7.30 1.14
C PHE A 80 -4.75 8.76 0.67
N ILE A 81 -3.77 9.62 1.00
CA ILE A 81 -3.71 11.00 0.48
C ILE A 81 -3.66 11.00 -1.06
N ARG A 82 -2.82 10.16 -1.66
CA ARG A 82 -2.75 9.97 -3.12
C ARG A 82 -4.00 9.34 -3.73
N GLU A 83 -4.86 8.72 -2.93
CA GLU A 83 -6.09 8.09 -3.39
C GLU A 83 -7.30 9.03 -3.32
N PHE A 84 -7.38 9.87 -2.27
CA PHE A 84 -8.39 10.93 -2.15
C PHE A 84 -8.29 11.99 -3.26
N LYS A 85 -7.06 12.38 -3.66
CA LYS A 85 -6.76 13.27 -4.81
C LYS A 85 -7.40 14.68 -4.77
N ASP A 86 -8.02 15.05 -3.66
CA ASP A 86 -8.90 16.21 -3.53
C ASP A 86 -8.43 17.27 -2.51
N GLY A 87 -7.25 17.05 -1.91
CA GLY A 87 -6.68 17.86 -0.83
C GLY A 87 -6.88 17.30 0.58
N THR A 88 -7.50 16.12 0.73
CA THR A 88 -7.63 15.44 2.04
C THR A 88 -6.26 15.06 2.62
N VAL A 89 -5.98 15.50 3.84
CA VAL A 89 -4.79 15.11 4.61
C VAL A 89 -5.18 13.98 5.58
N VAL A 90 -4.55 12.82 5.45
CA VAL A 90 -4.78 11.62 6.27
C VAL A 90 -3.68 11.52 7.32
N ASP A 91 -4.06 11.61 8.59
CA ASP A 91 -3.16 11.52 9.75
C ASP A 91 -3.18 10.11 10.38
N LYS A 92 -4.31 9.41 10.28
CA LYS A 92 -4.57 8.17 11.02
C LYS A 92 -5.01 7.03 10.09
N THR A 93 -4.17 5.98 10.03
CA THR A 93 -4.50 4.73 9.35
C THR A 93 -4.57 3.55 10.32
N MET A 94 -5.53 2.66 10.11
CA MET A 94 -5.73 1.46 10.91
C MET A 94 -6.44 0.36 10.12
N ILE A 95 -6.29 -0.87 10.58
CA ILE A 95 -7.09 -2.02 10.12
C ILE A 95 -8.15 -2.31 11.18
N ARG A 96 -9.42 -2.23 10.80
CA ARG A 96 -10.57 -2.48 11.68
C ARG A 96 -11.14 -3.87 11.40
N LYS A 97 -11.18 -4.71 12.44
CA LYS A 97 -11.98 -5.94 12.44
C LYS A 97 -13.47 -5.58 12.57
N VAL A 98 -14.31 -6.22 11.78
CA VAL A 98 -15.77 -6.15 11.82
C VAL A 98 -16.30 -7.58 11.93
N GLN A 99 -17.12 -7.84 12.95
CA GLN A 99 -17.73 -9.13 13.24
C GLN A 99 -19.01 -8.89 14.05
N GLU A 100 -20.16 -9.15 13.45
CA GLU A 100 -21.50 -8.91 14.00
C GLU A 100 -21.83 -9.86 15.16
N SER A 101 -21.76 -11.18 14.94
CA SER A 101 -21.76 -12.19 16.01
C SER A 101 -20.44 -12.97 16.06
N PRO A 102 -20.08 -13.57 17.22
CA PRO A 102 -18.90 -14.43 17.33
C PRO A 102 -18.85 -15.63 16.37
N LYS A 103 -20.00 -16.00 15.78
CA LYS A 103 -20.12 -17.10 14.81
C LYS A 103 -19.80 -16.67 13.37
N ASP A 104 -19.91 -15.38 13.06
CA ASP A 104 -19.72 -14.88 11.69
C ASP A 104 -18.24 -14.81 11.32
N LYS A 105 -17.94 -15.04 10.03
CA LYS A 105 -16.59 -14.78 9.51
C LYS A 105 -16.28 -13.29 9.61
N ALA A 106 -15.33 -12.94 10.47
CA ALA A 106 -14.84 -11.58 10.61
C ALA A 106 -14.26 -11.06 9.28
N ILE A 107 -14.63 -9.82 8.93
CA ILE A 107 -14.08 -9.07 7.80
C ILE A 107 -13.14 -8.01 8.38
N TYR A 108 -12.09 -7.66 7.63
CA TYR A 108 -11.13 -6.62 7.99
C TYR A 108 -11.21 -5.50 6.96
N TYR A 109 -11.19 -4.25 7.42
CA TYR A 109 -11.15 -3.07 6.56
C TYR A 109 -9.87 -2.30 6.82
N LEU A 110 -9.14 -1.94 5.76
CA LEU A 110 -8.10 -0.92 5.84
C LEU A 110 -8.78 0.45 5.79
N VAL A 111 -8.59 1.25 6.84
CA VAL A 111 -9.25 2.54 7.02
C VAL A 111 -8.21 3.66 7.12
N GLY A 112 -8.36 4.68 6.30
CA GLY A 112 -7.65 5.96 6.41
C GLY A 112 -8.63 7.06 6.80
N MET A 113 -8.31 7.82 7.86
CA MET A 113 -9.11 8.95 8.33
C MET A 113 -8.29 10.24 8.27
N GLY A 114 -8.96 11.36 8.06
CA GLY A 114 -8.29 12.64 7.87
C GLY A 114 -9.25 13.81 7.75
N LEU A 115 -8.72 14.96 7.34
CA LEU A 115 -9.45 16.21 7.18
C LEU A 115 -9.30 16.78 5.77
N ARG A 116 -10.37 17.40 5.26
CA ARG A 116 -10.35 18.25 4.07
C ARG A 116 -11.03 19.56 4.40
N ASN A 117 -10.30 20.68 4.31
CA ASN A 117 -10.78 22.02 4.69
C ASN A 117 -11.40 22.04 6.11
N GLY A 118 -10.83 21.29 7.05
CA GLY A 118 -11.33 21.13 8.42
C GLY A 118 -12.47 20.11 8.59
N MET A 119 -13.11 19.63 7.53
CA MET A 119 -14.20 18.65 7.60
C MET A 119 -13.67 17.20 7.65
N PHE A 120 -14.29 16.36 8.47
CA PHE A 120 -13.93 14.94 8.60
C PHE A 120 -14.12 14.15 7.31
N ARG A 121 -13.10 13.35 6.95
CA ARG A 121 -13.13 12.38 5.87
C ARG A 121 -12.63 11.02 6.35
N SER A 122 -13.21 9.96 5.80
CA SER A 122 -12.79 8.58 6.03
C SER A 122 -12.89 7.78 4.73
N MET A 123 -11.96 6.85 4.52
CA MET A 123 -12.01 5.88 3.43
C MET A 123 -11.74 4.49 4.00
N ALA A 124 -12.65 3.55 3.76
CA ALA A 124 -12.49 2.14 4.11
C ALA A 124 -12.48 1.26 2.86
N ILE A 125 -11.58 0.28 2.84
CA ILE A 125 -11.42 -0.69 1.75
C ILE A 125 -11.38 -2.09 2.37
N PRO A 126 -12.20 -3.06 1.93
CA PRO A 126 -12.18 -4.41 2.49
C PRO A 126 -10.85 -5.11 2.18
N LEU A 127 -10.39 -5.93 3.13
CA LEU A 127 -9.19 -6.75 3.02
C LEU A 127 -9.58 -8.22 2.87
N GLU A 128 -8.96 -8.89 1.91
CA GLU A 128 -9.11 -10.31 1.70
C GLU A 128 -8.26 -11.08 2.72
N THR A 129 -8.92 -11.95 3.50
CA THR A 129 -8.29 -12.75 4.54
C THR A 129 -8.01 -14.16 4.02
N SER A 130 -6.73 -14.50 3.96
CA SER A 130 -6.21 -15.82 3.63
C SER A 130 -6.27 -16.78 4.83
N THR A 131 -6.10 -18.09 4.61
CA THR A 131 -6.23 -19.15 5.64
C THR A 131 -5.09 -19.11 6.67
N ASP A 132 -3.89 -18.73 6.25
CA ASP A 132 -2.74 -18.36 7.08
C ASP A 132 -2.94 -17.09 7.93
N LYS A 133 -4.11 -16.45 7.84
CA LYS A 133 -4.50 -15.18 8.49
C LYS A 133 -3.73 -13.95 7.97
N SER A 134 -3.15 -14.03 6.77
CA SER A 134 -2.63 -12.87 6.05
C SER A 134 -3.77 -12.01 5.49
N LEU A 135 -3.55 -10.69 5.48
CA LEU A 135 -4.52 -9.69 5.03
C LEU A 135 -3.99 -8.98 3.78
N TYR A 136 -4.75 -9.12 2.68
CA TYR A 136 -4.40 -8.60 1.35
C TYR A 136 -5.35 -7.47 0.95
N LEU A 137 -4.79 -6.38 0.39
CA LEU A 137 -5.56 -5.32 -0.27
C LEU A 137 -5.57 -5.56 -1.77
N ASN A 138 -6.73 -5.92 -2.31
CA ASN A 138 -6.94 -6.14 -3.75
C ASN A 138 -7.04 -4.80 -4.49
N SER A 139 -6.30 -4.63 -5.60
CA SER A 139 -6.28 -3.38 -6.40
C SER A 139 -7.60 -3.09 -7.12
N ASN A 140 -8.53 -4.04 -7.11
CA ASN A 140 -9.88 -3.93 -7.66
C ASN A 140 -10.97 -3.99 -6.56
N ALA A 141 -10.59 -3.96 -5.28
CA ALA A 141 -11.56 -3.80 -4.20
C ALA A 141 -12.23 -2.42 -4.26
N GLU A 142 -13.52 -2.38 -3.94
CA GLU A 142 -14.32 -1.18 -3.76
C GLU A 142 -13.80 -0.31 -2.60
N ARG A 143 -13.90 1.01 -2.71
CA ARG A 143 -13.59 1.96 -1.64
C ARG A 143 -14.85 2.69 -1.19
N TYR A 144 -15.11 2.65 0.11
CA TYR A 144 -16.20 3.34 0.78
C TYR A 144 -15.68 4.65 1.36
N ILE A 145 -16.17 5.79 0.89
CA ILE A 145 -15.69 7.12 1.25
C ILE A 145 -16.79 7.89 1.98
N ILE A 146 -16.47 8.41 3.17
CA ILE A 146 -17.34 9.34 3.91
C ILE A 146 -16.90 10.79 3.66
N THR A 147 -17.89 11.67 3.52
CA THR A 147 -17.75 13.12 3.68
C THR A 147 -18.61 13.56 4.85
N SER A 148 -18.03 14.24 5.84
CA SER A 148 -18.85 14.97 6.81
C SER A 148 -19.41 16.26 6.20
N VAL A 149 -20.66 16.57 6.54
CA VAL A 149 -21.26 17.89 6.40
C VAL A 149 -21.83 18.27 7.77
N GLY A 150 -21.21 19.21 8.47
CA GLY A 150 -21.62 19.65 9.82
C GLY A 150 -21.27 18.70 10.97
N CYS A 151 -21.05 17.41 10.70
CA CYS A 151 -20.78 16.39 11.71
C CYS A 151 -19.31 16.38 12.20
N ASN A 152 -19.06 16.26 13.51
CA ASN A 152 -17.69 16.13 14.03
C ASN A 152 -17.02 14.82 13.61
N PHE A 153 -17.67 13.68 13.87
CA PHE A 153 -17.19 12.35 13.50
C PHE A 153 -18.28 11.52 12.83
N CYS A 154 -17.94 10.91 11.70
CA CYS A 154 -18.81 9.99 10.98
C CYS A 154 -18.31 8.54 11.08
N TYR A 155 -19.24 7.62 11.27
CA TYR A 155 -18.96 6.18 11.34
C TYR A 155 -19.58 5.45 10.16
N PHE A 156 -18.99 4.31 9.78
CA PHE A 156 -19.61 3.38 8.85
C PHE A 156 -20.65 2.52 9.58
N SER A 157 -21.82 2.36 8.98
CA SER A 157 -22.88 1.44 9.43
C SER A 157 -22.71 0.09 8.74
N PHE A 158 -22.87 -1.00 9.48
CA PHE A 158 -22.60 -2.35 9.01
C PHE A 158 -23.83 -3.27 9.09
N GLU A 159 -23.98 -4.14 8.11
CA GLU A 159 -24.90 -5.29 8.11
C GLU A 159 -24.15 -6.50 7.54
N LYS A 160 -24.20 -7.67 8.19
CA LYS A 160 -23.52 -8.91 7.77
C LYS A 160 -22.03 -8.68 7.48
N ASN A 161 -21.39 -7.89 8.35
CA ASN A 161 -20.01 -7.41 8.26
C ASN A 161 -19.67 -6.52 7.05
N ARG A 162 -20.63 -6.13 6.21
CA ARG A 162 -20.44 -5.21 5.06
C ARG A 162 -20.88 -3.79 5.42
N ILE A 163 -20.24 -2.79 4.81
CA ILE A 163 -20.66 -1.39 4.93
C ILE A 163 -21.93 -1.18 4.09
N VAL A 164 -22.99 -0.69 4.73
CA VAL A 164 -24.30 -0.42 4.10
C VAL A 164 -24.75 1.04 4.18
N GLY A 165 -24.06 1.85 4.99
CA GLY A 165 -24.43 3.24 5.22
C GLY A 165 -23.47 3.95 6.16
N THR A 166 -23.92 5.06 6.72
CA THR A 166 -23.15 5.96 7.59
C THR A 166 -24.01 6.52 8.70
N THR A 167 -23.41 6.80 9.85
CA THR A 167 -24.02 7.53 10.97
C THR A 167 -23.15 8.70 11.41
N CYS A 168 -23.79 9.79 11.83
CA CYS A 168 -23.14 10.91 12.51
C CYS A 168 -23.14 10.69 14.03
N GLU A 169 -22.11 11.20 14.72
CA GLU A 169 -22.02 11.21 16.18
C GLU A 169 -23.11 12.08 16.84
N ASP A 170 -23.39 13.26 16.28
CA ASP A 170 -24.41 14.19 16.75
C ASP A 170 -25.30 14.68 15.59
N ASN A 171 -26.58 14.32 15.63
CA ASN A 171 -27.56 14.66 14.59
C ASN A 171 -28.20 16.04 14.82
N SER A 172 -27.42 17.00 15.34
CA SER A 172 -27.81 18.40 15.46
C SER A 172 -28.11 19.03 14.08
N GLY A 173 -28.94 20.08 14.08
CA GLY A 173 -29.74 20.49 12.92
C GLY A 173 -28.97 20.69 11.61
N GLY A 174 -29.09 19.72 10.69
CA GLY A 174 -28.49 19.74 9.36
C GLY A 174 -27.21 18.90 9.18
N SER A 175 -26.64 18.37 10.27
CA SER A 175 -25.47 17.50 10.24
C SER A 175 -25.76 16.16 9.55
N ARG A 176 -24.88 15.74 8.64
CA ARG A 176 -24.96 14.44 7.94
C ARG A 176 -23.59 13.90 7.52
N CYS A 177 -23.57 12.63 7.15
CA CYS A 177 -22.40 11.89 6.71
C CYS A 177 -22.67 11.24 5.35
N ASP A 178 -22.18 11.85 4.26
CA ASP A 178 -22.44 11.39 2.90
C ASP A 178 -21.49 10.25 2.52
N LEU A 179 -22.06 9.08 2.16
CA LEU A 179 -21.34 7.91 1.70
C LEU A 179 -21.26 7.89 0.16
N VAL A 180 -20.06 7.69 -0.37
CA VAL A 180 -19.78 7.39 -1.78
C VAL A 180 -19.07 6.04 -1.86
N VAL A 181 -19.45 5.19 -2.81
CA VAL A 181 -18.78 3.91 -3.08
C VAL A 181 -18.20 3.94 -4.49
N GLU A 182 -16.92 3.61 -4.63
CA GLU A 182 -16.25 3.51 -5.93
C GLU A 182 -15.64 2.12 -6.12
N ASN A 183 -15.91 1.48 -7.26
CA ASN A 183 -15.63 0.05 -7.48
C ASN A 183 -14.15 -0.32 -7.71
N THR A 184 -13.19 0.56 -7.39
CA THR A 184 -11.74 0.29 -7.52
C THR A 184 -10.93 1.09 -6.50
N ASN A 185 -9.66 0.72 -6.28
CA ASN A 185 -8.72 1.54 -5.53
C ASN A 185 -7.31 1.58 -6.14
N GLY A 186 -6.58 2.66 -5.87
CA GLY A 186 -5.24 2.98 -6.36
C GLY A 186 -4.14 2.97 -5.29
N ILE A 187 -4.44 2.58 -4.05
CA ILE A 187 -3.54 2.64 -2.87
C ILE A 187 -2.14 2.07 -3.15
N PHE A 188 -2.04 0.97 -3.92
CA PHE A 188 -0.78 0.37 -4.36
C PHE A 188 -0.64 0.20 -5.87
N ARG A 189 -1.42 0.94 -6.69
CA ARG A 189 -1.12 1.03 -8.12
C ARG A 189 0.25 1.71 -8.29
N ARG A 190 1.05 1.17 -9.21
CA ARG A 190 2.38 1.68 -9.58
C ARG A 190 2.25 2.87 -10.53
#